data_AF-Q07872-F1
#
_entry.id   AF-Q07872-F1
#
_cell.length_a   1.000
_cell.length_b   1.000
_cell.length_c   1.000
_cell.angle_alpha   90.00
_cell.angle_beta   90.00
_cell.angle_gamma   90.00
#
_symmetry.space_group_name_H-M   'P 1'
#
loop_
_entity.id
_entity.type
_entity.pdbx_description
1 polymer ?
#
loop_
_entity_poly.entity_id
_entity_poly.type
_entity_poly.pdbx_seq_one_letter_code
_entity_poly.pdbx_strand_id
1 'polypeptide(L)'
;MPLLDTFKSFIQSPTESKVKQATNEDETSGATGTLMNEISILTYSPKTVREIIQVIRKRLLLGQNRRNSHRNCIQVMKTLTLVSYLMNNGSNEFIKWLKGNMILIEILEDFQVQDPRDERKAEDIQKLSRNVLGLLQDDGLLEKQRKDVIQFRSSISTPGRKSTDNSHLKLEEMRSELTRQSLEKKAKPPTTSTSLDFQRQRTRNTHEYARFSLDPLAEEDSEDTPGVAGGISKLSFRPKSSNNPFR
;
A
#
# COMPACT_ATOMS: atom_id res chain seq x y z
N MET A 1 -33.60 13.58 -15.90
CA MET A 1 -32.31 13.12 -16.46
C MET A 1 -31.99 14.01 -17.66
N PRO A 2 -30.92 14.84 -17.65
CA PRO A 2 -30.62 15.72 -18.77
C PRO A 2 -30.08 14.89 -19.94
N LEU A 3 -30.73 14.94 -21.11
CA LEU A 3 -30.31 14.21 -22.33
C LEU A 3 -28.82 14.38 -22.66
N LEU A 4 -28.25 15.55 -22.32
CA LEU A 4 -26.86 15.89 -22.56
C LEU A 4 -25.86 14.98 -21.82
N ASP A 5 -26.22 14.45 -20.64
CA ASP A 5 -25.32 13.56 -19.88
C ASP A 5 -25.20 12.19 -20.55
N THR A 6 -26.29 11.71 -21.15
CA THR A 6 -26.32 10.47 -21.95
C THR A 6 -25.48 10.60 -23.22
N PHE A 7 -25.56 11.76 -23.91
CA PHE A 7 -24.71 12.01 -25.08
C PHE A 7 -23.23 12.12 -24.71
N LYS A 8 -22.91 12.78 -23.58
CA LYS A 8 -21.53 12.84 -23.08
C LYS A 8 -21.00 11.48 -22.66
N SER A 9 -21.82 10.57 -22.12
CA SER A 9 -21.37 9.22 -21.79
C SER A 9 -21.12 8.36 -23.03
N PHE A 10 -21.85 8.59 -24.12
CA PHE A 10 -21.71 7.79 -25.35
C PHE A 10 -20.41 8.06 -26.13
N ILE A 11 -19.84 9.26 -25.98
CA ILE A 11 -18.55 9.62 -26.61
C ILE A 11 -17.35 9.11 -25.80
N GLN A 12 -17.57 8.72 -24.54
CA GLN A 12 -16.48 8.32 -23.64
C GLN A 12 -16.06 6.88 -23.90
N SER A 13 -14.73 6.66 -23.96
CA SER A 13 -14.22 5.29 -24.01
C SER A 13 -14.57 4.55 -22.71
N PRO A 14 -14.72 3.21 -22.76
CA PRO A 14 -14.92 2.40 -21.55
C PRO A 14 -13.81 2.62 -20.52
N THR A 15 -12.57 2.83 -20.98
CA THR A 15 -11.42 3.17 -20.14
C THR A 15 -11.63 4.48 -19.40
N GLU A 16 -12.01 5.55 -20.11
CA GLU A 16 -12.25 6.85 -19.50
C GLU A 16 -13.38 6.78 -18.47
N SER A 17 -14.45 6.03 -18.77
CA SER A 17 -15.57 5.85 -17.85
C SER A 17 -15.12 5.22 -16.54
N LYS A 18 -14.29 4.16 -16.59
CA LYS A 18 -13.76 3.51 -15.37
C LYS A 18 -12.90 4.46 -14.53
N VAL A 19 -12.03 5.24 -15.17
CA VAL A 19 -11.18 6.20 -14.44
C VAL A 19 -12.02 7.34 -13.85
N LYS A 20 -13.03 7.83 -14.58
CA LYS A 20 -13.97 8.85 -14.07
C LYS A 20 -14.84 8.31 -12.93
N GLN A 21 -15.22 7.04 -12.98
CA GLN A 21 -15.92 6.36 -11.88
C GLN A 21 -15.02 6.25 -10.64
N ALA A 22 -13.76 5.85 -10.80
CA ALA A 22 -12.80 5.75 -9.70
C ALA A 22 -12.46 7.11 -9.08
N THR A 23 -12.60 8.20 -9.84
CA THR A 23 -12.25 9.58 -9.44
C THR A 23 -13.47 10.50 -9.32
N ASN A 24 -14.67 9.94 -9.11
CA ASN A 24 -15.89 10.72 -8.96
C ASN A 24 -15.92 11.54 -7.65
N GLU A 25 -16.69 12.62 -7.62
CA GLU A 25 -16.78 13.55 -6.49
C GLU A 25 -17.67 13.06 -5.32
N ASP A 26 -18.25 11.86 -5.44
CA ASP A 26 -19.16 11.29 -4.46
C ASP A 26 -18.42 10.69 -3.25
N GLU A 27 -18.58 11.27 -2.06
CA GLU A 27 -17.91 10.80 -0.83
C GLU A 27 -18.31 9.38 -0.42
N THR A 28 -19.53 8.94 -0.75
CA THR A 28 -20.07 7.66 -0.30
C THR A 28 -19.52 6.47 -1.09
N SER A 29 -19.14 6.70 -2.35
CA SER A 29 -18.56 5.68 -3.23
C SER A 29 -17.04 5.73 -3.20
N GLY A 30 -16.41 4.90 -2.36
CA GLY A 30 -14.97 4.63 -2.46
C GLY A 30 -14.64 3.90 -3.77
N ALA A 31 -13.50 4.21 -4.39
CA ALA A 31 -13.00 3.41 -5.51
C ALA A 31 -12.71 2.00 -4.99
N THR A 32 -13.54 1.03 -5.35
CA THR A 32 -13.36 -0.36 -4.91
C THR A 32 -12.00 -0.86 -5.40
N GLY A 33 -11.25 -1.59 -4.56
CA GLY A 33 -9.95 -2.14 -4.95
C GLY A 33 -10.00 -2.94 -6.26
N THR A 34 -11.15 -3.55 -6.57
CA THR A 34 -11.45 -4.19 -7.86
C THR A 34 -11.34 -3.22 -9.04
N LEU A 35 -12.01 -2.06 -8.96
CA LEU A 35 -11.98 -1.03 -10.00
C LEU A 35 -10.57 -0.48 -10.22
N MET A 36 -9.81 -0.24 -9.14
CA MET A 36 -8.42 0.20 -9.26
C MET A 36 -7.53 -0.87 -9.93
N ASN A 37 -7.71 -2.15 -9.58
CA ASN A 37 -6.99 -3.26 -10.23
C ASN A 37 -7.36 -3.39 -11.72
N GLU A 38 -8.62 -3.21 -12.08
CA GLU A 38 -9.02 -3.19 -13.50
C GLU A 38 -8.32 -2.05 -14.26
N ILE A 39 -8.27 -0.85 -13.68
CA ILE A 39 -7.57 0.29 -14.28
C ILE A 39 -6.06 0.00 -14.36
N SER A 40 -5.44 -0.63 -13.36
CA SER A 40 -4.02 -0.97 -13.41
C SER A 40 -3.69 -1.93 -14.54
N ILE A 41 -4.53 -2.94 -14.78
CA ILE A 41 -4.36 -3.85 -15.94
C ILE A 41 -4.47 -3.06 -17.26
N LEU A 42 -5.41 -2.13 -17.35
CA LEU A 42 -5.56 -1.28 -18.54
C LEU A 42 -4.34 -0.38 -18.79
N THR A 43 -3.50 -0.07 -17.81
CA THR A 43 -2.30 0.74 -18.04
C THR A 43 -1.23 0.05 -18.90
N TYR A 44 -1.30 -1.27 -19.08
CA TYR A 44 -0.31 -2.02 -19.88
C TYR A 44 -0.54 -1.90 -21.39
N SER A 45 -1.69 -1.38 -21.84
CA SER A 45 -1.93 -1.09 -23.26
C SER A 45 -1.59 0.38 -23.59
N PRO A 46 -0.76 0.65 -24.63
CA PRO A 46 -0.37 2.02 -24.99
C PRO A 46 -1.51 2.97 -25.34
N LYS A 47 -2.64 2.45 -25.83
CA LYS A 47 -3.81 3.27 -26.15
C LYS A 47 -4.55 3.70 -24.88
N THR A 48 -4.87 2.74 -24.03
CA THR A 48 -5.65 2.95 -22.80
C THR A 48 -4.87 3.73 -21.77
N VAL A 49 -3.55 3.56 -21.65
CA VAL A 49 -2.72 4.36 -20.73
C VAL A 49 -2.77 5.86 -21.07
N ARG A 50 -2.81 6.23 -22.35
CA ARG A 50 -2.97 7.63 -22.78
C ARG A 50 -4.32 8.21 -22.35
N GLU A 51 -5.41 7.44 -22.51
CA GLU A 51 -6.75 7.83 -22.06
C GLU A 51 -6.79 8.00 -20.52
N ILE A 52 -6.18 7.06 -19.78
CA ILE A 52 -6.07 7.12 -18.31
C ILE A 52 -5.31 8.38 -17.87
N ILE A 53 -4.15 8.65 -18.48
CA ILE A 53 -3.31 9.82 -18.21
C ILE A 53 -4.10 11.12 -18.44
N GLN A 54 -4.84 11.22 -19.53
CA GLN A 54 -5.63 12.43 -19.85
C GLN A 54 -6.68 12.72 -18.78
N VAL A 55 -7.36 11.69 -18.27
CA VAL A 55 -8.34 11.86 -17.18
C VAL A 55 -7.63 12.24 -15.88
N ILE A 56 -6.59 11.51 -15.47
CA ILE A 56 -5.84 11.77 -14.23
C ILE A 56 -5.26 13.19 -14.22
N ARG A 57 -4.62 13.62 -15.32
CA ARG A 57 -4.07 14.98 -15.46
C ARG A 57 -5.13 16.04 -15.21
N LYS A 58 -6.31 15.92 -15.84
CA LYS A 58 -7.42 16.88 -15.65
C LYS A 58 -7.89 16.94 -14.20
N ARG A 59 -7.91 15.80 -13.49
CA ARG A 59 -8.33 15.73 -12.08
C ARG A 59 -7.29 16.30 -11.12
N LEU A 60 -6.00 16.05 -11.35
CA LEU A 60 -4.91 16.62 -10.52
C LEU A 60 -4.83 18.15 -10.67
N LEU A 61 -5.05 18.67 -11.88
CA LEU A 61 -5.06 20.13 -12.14
C LEU A 61 -6.14 20.88 -11.33
N LEU A 62 -7.20 20.20 -10.86
CA LEU A 62 -8.22 20.83 -10.01
C LEU A 62 -7.64 21.33 -8.70
N GLY A 63 -6.62 20.66 -8.16
CA GLY A 63 -6.00 21.01 -6.89
C GLY A 63 -5.08 22.22 -6.92
N GLN A 64 -4.81 22.79 -8.10
CA GLN A 64 -3.98 23.98 -8.25
C GLN A 64 -4.66 25.26 -7.74
N ASN A 65 -5.97 25.21 -7.51
CA ASN A 65 -6.72 26.37 -7.01
C ASN A 65 -6.32 26.70 -5.57
N ARG A 66 -6.15 27.98 -5.24
CA ARG A 66 -5.84 28.45 -3.88
C ARG A 66 -6.96 28.18 -2.85
N ARG A 67 -8.18 27.97 -3.33
CA ARG A 67 -9.38 27.73 -2.51
C ARG A 67 -10.19 26.59 -3.13
N ASN A 68 -9.81 25.35 -2.83
CA ASN A 68 -10.52 24.19 -3.35
C ASN A 68 -11.86 24.02 -2.65
N SER A 69 -12.90 23.71 -3.45
CA SER A 69 -14.20 23.30 -2.93
C SER A 69 -14.12 21.88 -2.35
N HIS A 70 -15.09 21.53 -1.50
CA HIS A 70 -15.25 20.18 -0.95
C HIS A 70 -15.23 19.08 -2.04
N ARG A 71 -15.92 19.31 -3.16
CA ARG A 71 -15.98 18.39 -4.30
C ARG A 71 -14.61 18.17 -4.95
N ASN A 72 -13.85 19.25 -5.13
CA ASN A 72 -12.49 19.18 -5.66
C ASN A 72 -11.57 18.43 -4.70
N CYS A 73 -11.70 18.65 -3.40
CA CYS A 73 -10.93 17.93 -2.38
C CYS A 73 -11.15 16.42 -2.46
N ILE A 74 -12.40 15.95 -2.50
CA ILE A 74 -12.73 14.51 -2.65
C ILE A 74 -12.13 13.95 -3.95
N GLN A 75 -12.31 14.67 -5.06
CA GLN A 75 -11.87 14.23 -6.36
C GLN A 75 -10.34 14.15 -6.46
N VAL A 76 -9.63 15.13 -5.93
CA VAL A 76 -8.16 15.15 -5.88
C VAL A 76 -7.66 14.01 -5.00
N MET A 77 -8.24 13.83 -3.81
CA MET A 77 -7.89 12.74 -2.90
C MET A 77 -8.02 11.37 -3.57
N LYS A 78 -9.18 11.06 -4.17
CA LYS A 78 -9.39 9.79 -4.90
C LYS A 78 -8.44 9.61 -6.08
N THR A 79 -8.18 10.70 -6.82
CA THR A 79 -7.24 10.66 -7.94
C THR A 79 -5.83 10.33 -7.45
N LEU A 80 -5.40 10.93 -6.34
CA LEU A 80 -4.08 10.69 -5.75
C LEU A 80 -3.97 9.27 -5.19
N THR A 81 -5.03 8.74 -4.58
CA THR A 81 -5.11 7.32 -4.18
C THR A 81 -4.95 6.40 -5.39
N LEU A 82 -5.65 6.68 -6.50
CA LEU A 82 -5.52 5.91 -7.74
C LEU A 82 -4.08 6.01 -8.30
N VAL A 83 -3.47 7.19 -8.32
CA VAL A 83 -2.09 7.39 -8.77
C VAL A 83 -1.12 6.54 -7.94
N SER A 84 -1.24 6.57 -6.61
CA SER A 84 -0.43 5.76 -5.70
C SER A 84 -0.60 4.26 -5.97
N TYR A 85 -1.83 3.80 -6.20
CA TYR A 85 -2.10 2.40 -6.57
C TYR A 85 -1.44 2.01 -7.90
N LEU A 86 -1.56 2.87 -8.92
CA LEU A 86 -0.98 2.65 -10.26
C LEU A 86 0.54 2.68 -10.28
N MET A 87 1.20 3.45 -9.39
CA MET A 87 2.66 3.40 -9.23
C MET A 87 3.14 2.02 -8.79
N ASN A 88 2.37 1.34 -7.93
CA ASN A 88 2.73 0.03 -7.42
C ASN A 88 2.27 -1.13 -8.32
N ASN A 89 1.14 -1.00 -9.01
CA ASN A 89 0.50 -2.09 -9.76
C ASN A 89 0.42 -1.90 -11.28
N GLY A 90 0.68 -0.69 -11.77
CA GLY A 90 0.51 -0.31 -13.17
C GLY A 90 1.76 -0.48 -14.03
N SER A 91 1.69 -0.01 -15.27
CA SER A 91 2.77 -0.09 -16.25
C SER A 91 3.91 0.90 -15.98
N ASN A 92 5.11 0.55 -16.45
CA ASN A 92 6.27 1.45 -16.37
C ASN A 92 6.09 2.73 -17.21
N GLU A 93 5.26 2.66 -18.27
CA GLU A 93 4.92 3.83 -19.09
C GLU A 93 4.16 4.88 -18.28
N PHE A 94 3.25 4.46 -17.40
CA PHE A 94 2.55 5.37 -16.50
C PHE A 94 3.53 6.04 -15.51
N ILE A 95 4.46 5.28 -14.95
CA ILE A 95 5.50 5.81 -14.05
C ILE A 95 6.40 6.82 -14.79
N LYS A 96 6.81 6.50 -16.02
CA LYS A 96 7.63 7.39 -16.86
C LYS A 96 6.90 8.71 -17.13
N TRP A 97 5.61 8.67 -17.46
CA TRP A 97 4.80 9.88 -17.60
C TRP A 97 4.75 10.67 -16.29
N LEU A 98 4.51 10.00 -15.16
CA LEU A 98 4.38 10.65 -13.87
C LEU A 98 5.69 11.33 -13.43
N LYS A 99 6.84 10.67 -13.64
CA LYS A 99 8.18 11.27 -13.44
C LYS A 99 8.42 12.50 -14.32
N GLY A 100 7.95 12.48 -15.57
CA GLY A 100 8.02 13.65 -16.46
C GLY A 100 7.06 14.78 -16.10
N ASN A 101 6.11 14.56 -15.20
CA ASN A 101 5.07 15.52 -14.79
C ASN A 101 4.97 15.64 -13.26
N MET A 102 6.08 15.48 -12.54
CA MET A 102 6.12 15.53 -11.06
C MET A 102 5.51 16.81 -10.48
N ILE A 103 5.64 17.93 -11.20
CA ILE A 103 5.01 19.23 -10.88
C ILE A 103 3.51 19.10 -10.55
N LEU A 104 2.79 18.16 -11.19
CA LEU A 104 1.37 17.95 -10.92
C LEU A 104 1.10 17.44 -9.49
N ILE A 105 2.05 16.71 -8.90
CA ILE A 105 1.98 16.20 -7.53
C ILE A 105 2.62 17.20 -6.56
N GLU A 106 3.72 17.85 -6.94
CA GLU A 106 4.39 18.90 -6.11
C GLU A 106 3.42 20.01 -5.71
N ILE A 107 2.56 20.47 -6.63
CA ILE A 107 1.57 21.51 -6.32
C ILE A 107 0.56 21.05 -5.24
N LEU A 108 0.35 19.75 -5.06
CA LEU A 108 -0.57 19.20 -4.07
C LEU A 108 0.05 19.09 -2.66
N GLU A 109 1.35 19.34 -2.50
CA GLU A 109 2.00 19.40 -1.17
C GLU A 109 1.52 20.59 -0.34
N ASP A 110 1.12 21.68 -1.01
CA ASP A 110 0.57 22.91 -0.41
C ASP A 110 -0.96 23.03 -0.66
N PHE A 111 -1.67 21.91 -0.76
CA PHE A 111 -3.09 21.89 -1.07
C PHE A 111 -3.92 22.66 -0.03
N GLN A 112 -4.74 23.62 -0.48
CA GLN A 112 -5.59 24.47 0.37
C GLN A 112 -7.08 24.30 0.07
N VAL A 113 -7.90 24.31 1.11
CA VAL A 113 -9.37 24.20 1.03
C VAL A 113 -10.06 25.50 1.40
N GLN A 114 -11.27 25.71 0.88
CA GLN A 114 -12.08 26.89 1.23
C GLN A 114 -12.77 26.75 2.59
N ASP A 115 -13.21 25.53 2.94
CA ASP A 115 -14.03 25.25 4.11
C ASP A 115 -13.17 24.62 5.22
N PRO A 116 -13.19 25.16 6.46
CA PRO A 116 -12.47 24.58 7.59
C PRO A 116 -12.80 23.11 7.87
N ARG A 117 -14.01 22.65 7.52
CA ARG A 117 -14.44 21.25 7.69
C ARG A 117 -13.62 20.27 6.85
N ASP A 118 -13.00 20.74 5.78
CA ASP A 118 -12.16 19.94 4.88
C ASP A 118 -10.66 20.04 5.20
N GLU A 119 -10.25 20.77 6.25
CA GLU A 119 -8.84 20.93 6.61
C GLU A 119 -8.14 19.58 6.83
N ARG A 120 -8.81 18.64 7.51
CA ARG A 120 -8.27 17.30 7.70
C ARG A 120 -8.04 16.57 6.36
N LYS A 121 -8.96 16.70 5.41
CA LYS A 121 -8.81 16.10 4.08
C LYS A 121 -7.67 16.76 3.30
N ALA A 122 -7.49 18.08 3.47
CA ALA A 122 -6.35 18.79 2.90
C ALA A 122 -5.03 18.24 3.44
N GLU A 123 -4.89 18.08 4.76
CA GLU A 123 -3.69 17.47 5.35
C GLU A 123 -3.41 16.07 4.82
N ASP A 124 -4.45 15.23 4.67
CA ASP A 124 -4.32 13.87 4.16
C ASP A 124 -3.85 13.86 2.70
N ILE A 125 -4.37 14.78 1.87
CA ILE A 125 -3.89 15.00 0.50
C ILE A 125 -2.41 15.41 0.51
N GLN A 126 -2.03 16.38 1.33
CA GLN A 126 -0.64 16.85 1.41
C GLN A 126 0.32 15.74 1.86
N LYS A 127 -0.05 14.96 2.89
CA LYS A 127 0.73 13.80 3.37
C LYS A 127 0.89 12.75 2.27
N LEU A 128 -0.19 12.43 1.56
CA LEU A 128 -0.15 11.45 0.46
C LEU A 128 0.70 11.96 -0.72
N SER A 129 0.65 13.25 -1.05
CA SER A 129 1.45 13.86 -2.11
C SER A 129 2.94 13.77 -1.79
N ARG A 130 3.35 14.12 -0.56
CA ARG A 130 4.73 13.95 -0.07
C ARG A 130 5.22 12.52 -0.17
N ASN A 131 4.38 11.55 0.23
CA ASN A 131 4.72 10.13 0.12
C ASN A 131 4.92 9.72 -1.35
N VAL A 132 4.01 10.10 -2.23
CA VAL A 132 4.10 9.82 -3.68
C VAL A 132 5.36 10.43 -4.29
N LEU A 133 5.71 11.67 -3.93
CA LEU A 133 6.93 12.33 -4.41
C LEU A 133 8.19 11.65 -3.90
N GLY A 134 8.23 11.26 -2.62
CA GLY A 134 9.35 10.49 -2.07
C GLY A 134 9.58 9.18 -2.83
N LEU A 135 8.50 8.47 -3.19
CA LEU A 135 8.59 7.27 -4.03
C LEU A 135 9.05 7.56 -5.47
N LEU A 136 8.66 8.69 -6.05
CA LEU A 136 9.06 9.07 -7.41
C LEU A 136 10.52 9.48 -7.52
N GLN A 137 11.10 10.00 -6.44
CA GLN A 137 12.50 10.42 -6.35
C GLN A 137 13.45 9.23 -6.09
N ASP A 138 13.00 8.17 -5.42
CA ASP A 138 13.80 6.97 -5.13
C ASP A 138 13.35 5.77 -5.98
N ASP A 139 14.01 5.61 -7.13
CA ASP A 139 13.78 4.53 -8.09
C ASP A 139 13.98 3.14 -7.48
N GLY A 140 14.93 2.98 -6.57
CA GLY A 140 15.25 1.71 -5.95
C GLY A 140 14.15 1.27 -4.99
N LEU A 141 13.65 2.23 -4.19
CA LEU A 141 12.56 1.98 -3.26
C LEU A 141 11.24 1.71 -3.99
N LEU A 142 10.93 2.46 -5.06
CA LEU A 142 9.75 2.20 -5.89
C LEU A 142 9.79 0.81 -6.54
N GLU A 143 10.94 0.42 -7.09
CA GLU A 143 11.10 -0.91 -7.70
C GLU A 143 10.95 -2.03 -6.66
N LYS A 144 11.48 -1.85 -5.45
CA LYS A 144 11.27 -2.78 -4.34
C LYS A 144 9.78 -2.94 -4.01
N GLN A 145 9.05 -1.84 -3.82
CA GLN A 145 7.61 -1.89 -3.52
C GLN A 145 6.81 -2.61 -4.59
N ARG A 146 7.14 -2.39 -5.87
CA ARG A 146 6.48 -3.07 -7.00
C ARG A 146 6.74 -4.57 -6.98
N LYS A 147 7.98 -5.00 -6.69
CA LYS A 147 8.33 -6.42 -6.54
C LYS A 147 7.57 -7.07 -5.40
N ASP A 148 7.53 -6.42 -4.23
CA ASP A 148 6.81 -6.92 -3.06
C ASP A 148 5.32 -7.14 -3.37
N VAL A 149 4.70 -6.21 -4.10
CA VAL A 149 3.31 -6.32 -4.55
C VAL A 149 3.10 -7.49 -5.52
N ILE A 150 4.00 -7.68 -6.49
CA ILE A 150 3.93 -8.81 -7.44
C ILE A 150 4.07 -10.15 -6.69
N GLN A 151 5.00 -10.22 -5.74
CA GLN A 151 5.24 -11.42 -4.92
C GLN A 151 4.05 -11.74 -4.00
N PHE A 152 3.43 -10.72 -3.41
CA PHE A 152 2.22 -10.89 -2.63
C PHE A 152 1.05 -11.40 -3.47
N ARG A 153 0.90 -10.90 -4.71
CA ARG A 153 -0.17 -11.39 -5.61
C ARG A 153 0.06 -12.84 -6.05
N SER A 154 1.30 -13.23 -6.32
CA SER A 154 1.62 -14.60 -6.74
C SER A 154 1.51 -15.61 -5.60
N SER A 155 1.74 -15.19 -4.36
CA SER A 155 1.54 -16.04 -3.18
C SER A 155 0.06 -16.36 -2.93
N ILE A 156 -0.84 -15.39 -3.17
CA ILE A 156 -2.30 -15.59 -3.03
C ILE A 156 -2.86 -16.46 -4.16
N SER A 157 -2.34 -16.33 -5.39
CA SER A 157 -2.87 -17.05 -6.55
C SER A 157 -2.48 -18.52 -6.62
N THR A 158 -1.66 -19.03 -5.70
CA THR A 158 -1.22 -20.44 -5.69
C THR A 158 -2.11 -21.23 -4.72
N PRO A 159 -3.10 -22.01 -5.20
CA PRO A 159 -3.94 -22.83 -4.34
C PRO A 159 -3.06 -23.81 -3.55
N GLY A 160 -3.25 -23.90 -2.23
CA GLY A 160 -2.51 -24.82 -1.36
C GLY A 160 -1.24 -24.27 -0.70
N ARG A 161 -0.82 -23.03 -1.02
CA ARG A 161 0.27 -22.36 -0.30
C ARG A 161 -0.32 -21.48 0.81
N LYS A 162 -0.05 -21.80 2.09
CA LYS A 162 -0.51 -20.99 3.23
C LYS A 162 0.10 -19.58 3.11
N SER A 163 -0.74 -18.55 3.05
CA SER A 163 -0.34 -17.14 2.90
C SER A 163 0.51 -16.59 4.07
N THR A 164 0.69 -17.37 5.13
CA THR A 164 1.43 -17.00 6.33
C THR A 164 2.94 -17.24 6.22
N ASP A 165 3.41 -17.91 5.18
CA ASP A 165 4.84 -18.21 5.03
C ASP A 165 5.55 -17.18 4.14
N ASN A 166 6.09 -16.14 4.78
CA ASN A 166 6.97 -15.13 4.16
C ASN A 166 8.37 -15.69 3.80
N SER A 167 8.59 -17.01 3.88
CA SER A 167 9.88 -17.65 3.60
C SER A 167 10.46 -17.32 2.24
N HIS A 168 9.62 -17.15 1.21
CA HIS A 168 10.11 -16.83 -0.14
C HIS A 168 10.71 -15.42 -0.23
N LEU A 169 10.08 -14.44 0.43
CA LEU A 169 10.60 -13.07 0.50
C LEU A 169 11.98 -13.08 1.17
N LYS A 170 12.11 -13.84 2.27
CA LYS A 170 13.36 -14.02 3.00
C LYS A 170 14.42 -14.77 2.17
N LEU A 171 14.02 -15.70 1.31
CA LEU A 171 14.93 -16.44 0.44
C LEU A 171 15.50 -15.55 -0.68
N GLU A 172 14.69 -14.69 -1.28
CA GLU A 172 15.18 -13.73 -2.29
C GLU A 172 16.10 -12.66 -1.68
N GLU A 173 15.75 -12.16 -0.49
CA GLU A 173 16.61 -11.24 0.27
C GLU A 173 17.95 -11.92 0.61
N MET A 174 17.91 -13.17 1.09
CA MET A 174 19.12 -13.96 1.36
C MET A 174 19.94 -14.23 0.08
N ARG A 175 19.31 -14.51 -1.06
CA ARG A 175 20.01 -14.70 -2.34
C ARG A 175 20.66 -13.41 -2.84
N SER A 176 19.99 -12.27 -2.68
CA SER A 176 20.52 -10.96 -3.02
C SER A 176 21.73 -10.62 -2.14
N GLU A 177 21.63 -10.90 -0.84
CA GLU A 177 22.71 -10.73 0.13
C GLU A 177 23.92 -11.64 -0.18
N LEU A 178 23.68 -12.92 -0.49
CA LEU A 178 24.73 -13.85 -0.92
C LEU A 178 25.43 -13.37 -2.20
N THR A 179 24.67 -12.84 -3.15
CA THR A 179 25.22 -12.30 -4.40
C THR A 179 26.09 -11.08 -4.13
N ARG A 180 25.62 -10.16 -3.26
CA ARG A 180 26.38 -8.98 -2.83
C ARG A 180 27.69 -9.36 -2.14
N GLN A 181 27.64 -10.29 -1.19
CA GLN A 181 28.84 -10.80 -0.51
C GLN A 181 29.82 -11.48 -1.47
N SER A 182 29.32 -12.17 -2.50
CA SER A 182 30.17 -12.81 -3.50
C SER A 182 30.89 -11.79 -4.41
N LEU A 183 30.27 -10.64 -4.68
CA LEU A 183 30.88 -9.52 -5.42
C LEU A 183 31.91 -8.78 -4.56
N GLU A 184 31.61 -8.55 -3.28
CA GLU A 184 32.54 -7.92 -2.33
C GLU A 184 33.80 -8.76 -2.09
N LYS A 185 33.70 -10.10 -2.08
CA LYS A 185 34.86 -11.00 -2.02
C LYS A 185 35.73 -10.97 -3.28
N LYS A 186 35.16 -10.67 -4.46
CA LYS A 186 35.90 -10.54 -5.74
C LYS A 186 36.54 -9.16 -5.93
N ALA A 187 36.06 -8.13 -5.24
CA ALA A 187 36.53 -6.75 -5.39
C ALA A 187 37.75 -6.40 -4.51
N LYS A 188 38.17 -7.28 -3.59
CA LYS A 188 39.38 -7.05 -2.77
C LYS A 188 40.65 -7.38 -3.57
N PRO A 189 41.64 -6.47 -3.64
CA PRO A 189 42.89 -6.71 -4.36
C PRO A 189 43.71 -7.81 -3.64
N PRO A 190 44.55 -8.57 -4.36
CA PRO A 190 45.34 -9.62 -3.74
C PRO A 190 46.44 -9.00 -2.87
N THR A 191 46.22 -8.95 -1.56
CA THR A 191 47.32 -8.70 -0.62
C THR A 191 48.20 -9.94 -0.57
N THR A 192 49.42 -9.75 -1.07
CA THR A 192 50.55 -10.67 -1.11
C THR A 192 50.99 -11.17 0.27
N SER A 193 51.26 -12.48 0.37
CA SER A 193 52.01 -13.20 1.43
C SER A 193 51.38 -13.14 2.84
N THR A 194 51.24 -14.22 3.62
CA THR A 194 52.06 -15.41 3.79
C THR A 194 51.16 -16.60 4.13
N SER A 195 51.47 -17.74 3.52
CA SER A 195 50.94 -19.04 3.91
C SER A 195 51.46 -19.40 5.30
N LEU A 196 50.60 -19.45 6.32
CA LEU A 196 50.72 -20.23 7.57
C LEU A 196 49.62 -19.78 8.56
N ASP A 197 48.34 -19.89 8.20
CA ASP A 197 47.25 -19.70 9.19
C ASP A 197 46.02 -20.59 8.95
N PHE A 198 46.18 -21.63 8.13
CA PHE A 198 45.16 -22.67 7.93
C PHE A 198 45.01 -23.64 9.14
N GLN A 199 45.81 -23.47 10.19
CA GLN A 199 45.85 -24.36 11.35
C GLN A 199 45.30 -23.73 12.65
N ARG A 200 44.86 -22.46 12.66
CA ARG A 200 44.51 -21.74 13.90
C ARG A 200 43.06 -21.29 14.07
N GLN A 201 42.16 -21.66 13.17
CA GLN A 201 40.72 -21.34 13.26
C GLN A 201 39.80 -22.57 13.39
N ARG A 202 40.35 -23.74 13.74
CA ARG A 202 39.57 -24.95 14.06
C ARG A 202 39.07 -24.99 15.52
N THR A 203 38.87 -23.86 16.19
CA THR A 203 38.33 -23.81 17.56
C THR A 203 37.88 -22.39 17.93
N ARG A 204 36.85 -21.84 17.29
CA ARG A 204 36.06 -20.72 17.84
C ARG A 204 34.85 -20.44 16.95
N ASN A 205 33.68 -20.37 17.60
CA ASN A 205 32.41 -19.86 17.09
C ASN A 205 31.38 -20.89 16.57
N THR A 206 31.34 -22.08 17.15
CA THR A 206 30.10 -22.88 17.22
C THR A 206 29.31 -22.49 18.48
N HIS A 207 28.84 -21.25 18.59
CA HIS A 207 28.06 -20.81 19.76
C HIS A 207 27.18 -19.58 19.47
N GLU A 208 26.42 -19.57 18.38
CA GLU A 208 25.40 -18.50 18.19
C GLU A 208 24.13 -18.92 17.42
N TYR A 209 23.91 -20.23 17.25
CA TYR A 209 22.67 -20.81 16.73
C TYR A 209 22.09 -21.84 17.72
N ALA A 210 21.94 -21.47 18.99
CA ALA A 210 21.39 -22.35 20.01
C ALA A 210 20.57 -21.64 21.10
N ARG A 211 20.12 -20.40 20.85
CA ARG A 211 19.39 -19.59 21.84
C ARG A 211 17.87 -19.48 21.63
N PHE A 212 17.30 -20.44 20.92
CA PHE A 212 15.88 -20.80 21.02
C PHE A 212 15.78 -22.25 21.50
N SER A 213 16.18 -22.50 22.75
CA SER A 213 15.61 -23.62 23.50
C SER A 213 14.16 -23.27 23.75
N LEU A 214 13.29 -23.67 22.83
CA LEU A 214 11.87 -23.78 23.13
C LEU A 214 11.74 -24.98 24.08
N ASP A 215 11.26 -24.71 25.29
CA ASP A 215 10.92 -25.75 26.25
C ASP A 215 9.98 -26.77 25.59
N PRO A 216 10.09 -28.07 25.91
CA PRO A 216 9.12 -29.07 25.48
C PRO A 216 7.75 -28.64 26.02
N LEU A 217 6.85 -28.22 25.12
CA LEU A 217 5.45 -28.00 25.48
C LEU A 217 4.87 -29.35 25.90
N ALA A 218 4.61 -29.49 27.20
CA ALA A 218 3.87 -30.60 27.75
C ALA A 218 2.51 -30.66 27.04
N GLU A 219 2.18 -31.84 26.53
CA GLU A 219 0.85 -32.17 26.02
C GLU A 219 -0.12 -32.13 27.22
N GLU A 220 -0.85 -31.02 27.38
CA GLU A 220 -2.00 -30.96 28.27
C GLU A 220 -3.19 -31.62 27.55
N ASP A 221 -3.24 -32.95 27.61
CA ASP A 221 -4.48 -33.71 27.45
C ASP A 221 -5.38 -33.37 28.64
N SER A 222 -6.33 -32.45 28.44
CA SER A 222 -7.46 -32.26 29.35
C SER A 222 -8.72 -32.83 28.72
N GLU A 223 -9.17 -33.94 29.32
CA GLU A 223 -10.36 -34.69 28.96
C GLU A 223 -11.62 -33.84 29.08
N ASP A 224 -12.37 -33.76 27.99
CA ASP A 224 -13.76 -33.29 27.96
C ASP A 224 -14.64 -34.21 28.83
N THR A 225 -15.13 -33.69 29.96
CA THR A 225 -16.26 -34.31 30.68
C THR A 225 -17.45 -33.34 30.70
N PRO A 226 -18.64 -33.75 30.24
CA PRO A 226 -19.81 -32.89 30.22
C PRO A 226 -20.67 -33.07 31.48
N GLY A 227 -21.10 -31.95 32.06
CA GLY A 227 -22.46 -31.85 32.60
C GLY A 227 -22.62 -31.66 34.12
N VAL A 228 -23.66 -30.85 34.40
CA VAL A 228 -24.55 -30.86 35.57
C VAL A 228 -24.31 -29.80 36.67
N ALA A 229 -25.13 -28.74 36.53
CA ALA A 229 -25.98 -28.07 37.54
C ALA A 229 -25.38 -27.26 38.71
N GLY A 230 -25.79 -25.98 38.75
CA GLY A 230 -26.48 -25.40 39.90
C GLY A 230 -25.68 -24.48 40.83
N GLY A 231 -26.06 -23.19 40.90
CA GLY A 231 -25.61 -22.30 41.98
C GLY A 231 -25.80 -20.80 41.71
N ILE A 232 -26.95 -20.26 42.10
CA ILE A 232 -27.33 -18.84 42.05
C ILE A 232 -26.82 -18.12 43.32
N SER A 233 -26.29 -16.89 43.21
CA SER A 233 -26.37 -15.77 44.20
C SER A 233 -25.57 -14.54 43.70
N LYS A 234 -26.22 -13.48 43.18
CA LYS A 234 -26.60 -12.21 43.85
C LYS A 234 -25.46 -11.37 44.45
N LEU A 235 -25.13 -10.23 43.83
CA LEU A 235 -24.67 -8.95 44.43
C LEU A 235 -24.96 -7.83 43.39
N SER A 236 -26.12 -7.15 43.42
CA SER A 236 -26.51 -5.93 44.15
C SER A 236 -26.12 -4.60 43.48
N PHE A 237 -27.14 -3.96 42.90
CA PHE A 237 -27.27 -2.57 42.45
C PHE A 237 -27.13 -1.55 43.59
N ARG A 238 -26.74 -0.29 43.28
CA ARG A 238 -27.54 0.92 43.63
C ARG A 238 -27.07 2.22 42.94
N PRO A 239 -27.96 3.24 42.82
CA PRO A 239 -27.95 4.30 41.78
C PRO A 239 -27.95 5.76 42.32
N LYS A 240 -27.99 6.77 41.43
CA LYS A 240 -28.54 8.15 41.62
C LYS A 240 -28.99 8.64 40.22
N SER A 241 -30.21 9.07 39.86
CA SER A 241 -31.32 9.88 40.42
C SER A 241 -31.29 11.38 40.06
N SER A 242 -32.41 11.83 39.45
CA SER A 242 -32.94 13.20 39.24
C SER A 242 -32.27 14.05 38.13
N ASN A 243 -32.95 14.76 37.22
CA ASN A 243 -34.24 15.47 37.27
C ASN A 243 -34.91 15.60 35.87
N ASN A 244 -36.11 15.03 35.70
CA ASN A 244 -37.46 15.62 35.44
C ASN A 244 -37.70 16.83 34.47
N PRO A 245 -38.97 17.12 34.05
CA PRO A 245 -39.43 17.06 32.65
C PRO A 245 -40.24 18.32 32.22
N PHE A 246 -41.04 18.19 31.14
CA PHE A 246 -42.02 19.13 30.58
C PHE A 246 -41.50 20.26 29.66
N ARG A 247 -41.47 19.97 28.36
CA ARG A 247 -42.17 20.76 27.33
C ARG A 247 -42.49 19.88 26.12
#